data_AF-A0A327H6Z1-F1
#
_entry.id   AF-A0A327H6Z1-F1
#
_cell.length_a   1.000
_cell.length_b   1.000
_cell.length_c   1.000
_cell.angle_alpha   90.00
_cell.angle_beta   90.00
_cell.angle_gamma   90.00
#
_symmetry.space_group_name_H-M   'P 1'
#
loop_
_entity.id
_entity.type
_entity.pdbx_description
1 polymer ?
#
loop_
_entity_poly.entity_id
_entity_poly.type
_entity_poly.pdbx_seq_one_letter_code
_entity_poly.pdbx_strand_id
1 'polypeptide(L)'
;MTWYSGGHAMSNRLGRKARKFLRRVQKSRTLQDLQLIANEIQGEVDSRSINYEEANQLGNRIQERADIIDSNGLIYAISDRDTYRRTLEIYLKDGLLTRTEQMLLWDERRKLGITEDEHTHLLDKLVSLYRGQGRTIRIQKSGGSL
;
A
#
# COMPACT_ATOMS: atom_id res chain seq x y z
N MET A 1 29.72 -11.29 -15.48
CA MET A 1 28.81 -10.96 -14.37
C MET A 1 27.82 -9.94 -14.90
N THR A 2 26.74 -10.43 -15.52
CA THR A 2 25.72 -9.62 -16.20
C THR A 2 24.66 -9.21 -15.19
N TRP A 3 24.47 -7.90 -15.05
CA TRP A 3 23.43 -7.32 -14.22
C TRP A 3 22.06 -7.61 -14.85
N TYR A 4 21.15 -8.18 -14.06
CA TYR A 4 19.73 -8.23 -14.38
C TYR A 4 19.18 -6.79 -14.41
N SER A 5 19.06 -6.22 -15.60
CA SER A 5 18.24 -5.02 -15.83
C SER A 5 16.76 -5.42 -15.78
N GLY A 6 16.26 -5.69 -14.58
CA GLY A 6 14.85 -5.92 -14.28
C GLY A 6 14.23 -4.65 -13.73
N GLY A 7 13.73 -3.80 -14.61
CA GLY A 7 12.97 -2.61 -14.24
C GLY A 7 12.28 -2.05 -15.47
N HIS A 8 11.04 -2.47 -15.70
CA HIS A 8 10.15 -1.90 -16.69
C HIS A 8 9.95 -0.40 -16.40
N ALA A 9 10.83 0.46 -16.91
CA ALA A 9 10.54 1.87 -17.06
C ALA A 9 9.72 2.08 -18.35
N MET A 10 8.52 1.51 -18.40
CA MET A 10 7.49 2.02 -19.30
C MET A 10 6.92 3.27 -18.62
N SER A 11 7.41 4.44 -19.04
CA SER A 11 6.76 5.71 -18.72
C SER A 11 5.41 5.73 -19.45
N ASN A 12 4.43 5.00 -18.93
CA ASN A 12 3.06 5.07 -19.42
C ASN A 12 2.51 6.42 -19.01
N ARG A 13 2.55 7.36 -19.97
CA ARG A 13 1.97 8.69 -19.80
C ARG A 13 0.52 8.53 -19.39
N LEU A 14 0.20 8.96 -18.16
CA LEU A 14 -1.18 9.03 -17.68
C LEU A 14 -2.10 9.64 -18.74
N GLY A 15 -3.22 8.97 -19.00
CA GLY A 15 -4.29 9.41 -19.86
C GLY A 15 -4.95 10.69 -19.35
N ARG A 16 -5.77 11.31 -20.19
CA ARG A 16 -6.41 12.61 -19.89
C ARG A 16 -7.20 12.56 -18.59
N LYS A 17 -7.90 11.45 -18.33
CA LYS A 17 -8.74 11.25 -17.13
C LYS A 17 -7.88 11.05 -15.88
N ALA A 18 -6.90 10.15 -15.93
CA ALA A 18 -5.96 9.94 -14.82
C ALA A 18 -5.22 11.23 -14.42
N ARG A 19 -4.80 12.06 -15.39
CA ARG A 19 -4.20 13.38 -15.09
C ARG A 19 -5.13 14.36 -14.37
N LYS A 20 -6.46 14.25 -14.54
CA LYS A 20 -7.42 15.06 -13.77
C LYS A 20 -7.41 14.64 -12.31
N PHE A 21 -7.40 13.34 -12.02
CA PHE A 21 -7.27 12.82 -10.67
C PHE A 21 -5.94 13.21 -10.03
N LEU A 22 -4.81 13.06 -10.74
CA LEU A 22 -3.50 13.45 -10.23
C LEU A 22 -3.49 14.91 -9.73
N ARG A 23 -4.07 15.83 -10.50
CA ARG A 23 -4.18 17.25 -10.08
C ARG A 23 -5.06 17.45 -8.84
N ARG A 24 -6.09 16.63 -8.65
CA ARG A 24 -6.94 16.67 -7.45
C ARG A 24 -6.20 16.13 -6.24
N VAL A 25 -5.49 15.00 -6.38
CA VAL A 25 -4.64 14.43 -5.33
C VAL A 25 -3.64 15.47 -4.83
N GLN A 26 -2.88 16.10 -5.74
CA GLN A 26 -1.89 17.13 -5.40
C GLN A 26 -2.46 18.34 -4.64
N LYS A 27 -3.73 18.70 -4.91
CA LYS A 27 -4.41 19.84 -4.27
C LYS A 27 -5.13 19.47 -2.98
N SER A 28 -5.37 18.18 -2.74
CA SER A 28 -6.09 17.71 -1.56
C SER A 28 -5.35 18.09 -0.28
N ARG A 29 -6.11 18.43 0.76
CA ARG A 29 -5.59 18.85 2.08
C ARG A 29 -6.10 17.99 3.24
N THR A 30 -7.00 17.05 2.96
CA THR A 30 -7.58 16.17 4.00
C THR A 30 -7.50 14.72 3.57
N LEU A 31 -7.41 13.80 4.53
CA LEU A 31 -7.50 12.36 4.27
C LEU A 31 -8.86 11.98 3.67
N GLN A 32 -9.94 12.65 4.10
CA GLN A 32 -11.29 12.41 3.60
C GLN A 32 -11.39 12.70 2.10
N ASP A 33 -10.86 13.84 1.64
CA ASP A 33 -10.83 14.18 0.21
C ASP A 33 -10.02 13.18 -0.61
N LEU A 34 -8.88 12.74 -0.05
CA LEU A 34 -8.05 11.72 -0.69
C LEU A 34 -8.78 10.37 -0.80
N GLN A 35 -9.50 9.94 0.24
CA GLN A 35 -10.29 8.71 0.21
C GLN A 35 -11.45 8.81 -0.79
N LEU A 36 -12.11 9.98 -0.91
CA LEU A 36 -13.13 10.20 -1.93
C LEU A 36 -12.53 10.08 -3.34
N ILE A 37 -11.36 10.67 -3.58
CA ILE A 37 -10.65 10.53 -4.86
C ILE A 37 -10.29 9.06 -5.14
N ALA A 38 -9.82 8.32 -4.14
CA ALA A 38 -9.51 6.89 -4.27
C ALA A 38 -10.75 6.06 -4.66
N ASN A 39 -11.89 6.32 -4.01
CA ASN A 39 -13.16 5.65 -4.32
C ASN A 39 -13.64 5.97 -5.75
N GLU A 40 -13.50 7.22 -6.19
CA GLU A 40 -13.83 7.59 -7.57
C GLU A 40 -12.93 6.85 -8.57
N ILE A 41 -11.61 6.79 -8.32
CA ILE A 41 -10.68 6.05 -9.18
C ILE A 41 -11.07 4.57 -9.27
N GLN A 42 -11.48 3.93 -8.17
CA GLN A 42 -11.99 2.56 -8.19
C GLN A 42 -13.18 2.42 -9.14
N GLY A 43 -14.17 3.31 -9.06
CA GLY A 43 -15.31 3.30 -9.99
C GLY A 43 -14.90 3.51 -11.45
N GLU A 44 -13.82 4.26 -11.69
CA GLU A 44 -13.27 4.43 -13.05
C GLU A 44 -12.52 3.22 -13.57
N VAL A 45 -11.89 2.43 -12.68
CA VAL A 45 -11.33 1.12 -13.03
C VAL A 45 -12.44 0.12 -13.33
N ASP A 46 -13.48 0.08 -12.49
CA ASP A 46 -14.61 -0.84 -12.64
C ASP A 46 -15.37 -0.60 -13.95
N SER A 47 -15.52 0.67 -14.35
CA SER A 47 -16.09 1.07 -15.65
C SER A 47 -15.11 0.98 -16.82
N ARG A 48 -13.87 0.51 -16.58
CA ARG A 48 -12.78 0.36 -17.57
C ARG A 48 -12.39 1.68 -18.25
N SER A 49 -12.60 2.81 -17.60
CA SER A 49 -12.24 4.14 -18.11
C SER A 49 -10.84 4.60 -17.68
N ILE A 50 -10.28 3.97 -16.65
CA ILE A 50 -8.89 4.03 -16.21
C ILE A 50 -8.38 2.60 -16.09
N ASN A 51 -7.16 2.32 -16.53
CA ASN A 51 -6.59 0.98 -16.38
C ASN A 51 -5.95 0.78 -14.99
N TYR A 52 -5.67 -0.48 -14.64
CA TYR A 52 -5.11 -0.81 -13.32
C TYR A 52 -3.75 -0.14 -13.06
N GLU A 53 -2.89 -0.04 -14.07
CA GLU A 53 -1.57 0.57 -13.92
C GLU A 53 -1.66 2.07 -13.61
N GLU A 54 -2.52 2.80 -14.31
CA GLU A 54 -2.81 4.21 -14.03
C GLU A 54 -3.42 4.39 -12.64
N ALA A 55 -4.33 3.49 -12.26
CA ALA A 55 -4.93 3.51 -10.92
C ALA A 55 -3.89 3.25 -9.83
N ASN A 56 -2.99 2.29 -10.04
CA ASN A 56 -1.88 1.98 -9.12
C ASN A 56 -0.95 3.18 -8.96
N GLN A 57 -0.58 3.83 -10.07
CA GLN A 57 0.22 5.06 -10.04
C GLN A 57 -0.49 6.18 -9.28
N LEU A 58 -1.80 6.37 -9.49
CA LEU A 58 -2.58 7.37 -8.77
C LEU A 58 -2.71 7.04 -7.28
N GLY A 59 -2.94 5.77 -6.93
CA GLY A 59 -3.03 5.35 -5.54
C GLY A 59 -1.72 5.51 -4.80
N ASN A 60 -0.58 5.22 -5.42
CA ASN A 60 0.73 5.50 -4.83
C ASN A 60 0.90 7.01 -4.54
N ARG A 61 0.46 7.90 -5.45
CA ARG A 61 0.45 9.35 -5.19
C ARG A 61 -0.52 9.77 -4.09
N ILE A 62 -1.64 9.05 -3.93
CA ILE A 62 -2.58 9.26 -2.83
C ILE A 62 -1.91 8.90 -1.49
N GLN A 63 -1.21 7.77 -1.41
CA GLN A 63 -0.48 7.36 -0.21
C GLN A 63 0.59 8.39 0.16
N GLU A 64 1.43 8.80 -0.79
CA GLU A 64 2.45 9.84 -0.59
C GLU A 64 1.83 11.16 -0.06
N ARG A 65 0.69 11.56 -0.62
CA ARG A 65 0.01 12.78 -0.19
C ARG A 65 -0.64 12.62 1.19
N ALA A 66 -1.16 11.44 1.50
CA ALA A 66 -1.73 11.12 2.80
C ALA A 66 -0.67 11.22 3.90
N ASP A 67 0.52 10.66 3.66
CA ASP A 67 1.64 10.70 4.60
C ASP A 67 2.06 12.14 4.96
N ILE A 68 1.96 13.07 4.00
CA ILE A 68 2.22 14.51 4.23
C ILE A 68 1.13 15.17 5.08
N ILE A 69 -0.13 14.75 4.93
CA ILE A 69 -1.28 15.34 5.63
C ILE A 69 -1.35 14.79 7.07
N ASP A 70 -1.25 13.48 7.21
CA ASP A 70 -1.27 12.75 8.48
C ASP A 70 -0.61 11.38 8.27
N SER A 71 0.61 11.24 8.78
CA SER A 71 1.40 10.01 8.70
C SER A 71 0.76 8.83 9.42
N ASN A 72 -0.21 9.05 10.31
CA ASN A 72 -0.93 8.01 11.02
C ASN A 72 -2.21 7.57 10.30
N GLY A 73 -2.68 8.37 9.33
CA GLY A 73 -3.83 8.05 8.50
C GLY A 73 -3.70 6.73 7.74
N LEU A 74 -4.85 6.17 7.38
CA LEU A 74 -4.93 5.03 6.47
C LEU A 74 -5.89 5.39 5.34
N ILE A 75 -5.43 5.23 4.09
CA ILE A 75 -6.26 5.40 2.90
C ILE A 75 -6.26 4.10 2.11
N TYR A 76 -7.45 3.68 1.73
CA TYR A 76 -7.68 2.53 0.88
C TYR A 76 -7.72 2.98 -0.58
N ALA A 77 -6.61 2.80 -1.29
CA ALA A 77 -6.45 3.17 -2.69
C ALA A 77 -5.74 2.04 -3.43
N ILE A 78 -6.12 1.75 -4.68
CA ILE A 78 -5.40 0.79 -5.54
C ILE A 78 -3.94 1.24 -5.63
N SER A 79 -3.04 0.56 -4.91
CA SER A 79 -1.64 0.96 -4.74
C SER A 79 -0.80 -0.24 -4.33
N ASP A 80 0.51 -0.13 -4.46
CA ASP A 80 1.45 -1.14 -4.00
C ASP A 80 1.35 -1.28 -2.47
N ARG A 81 1.21 -0.16 -1.76
CA ARG A 81 1.02 -0.15 -0.30
C ARG A 81 -0.29 -0.81 0.13
N ASP A 82 -1.39 -0.60 -0.60
CA ASP A 82 -2.67 -1.27 -0.32
C ASP A 82 -2.64 -2.76 -0.66
N THR A 83 -1.95 -3.14 -1.72
CA THR A 83 -1.68 -4.54 -2.07
C THR A 83 -0.92 -5.22 -0.93
N TYR A 84 0.14 -4.58 -0.43
CA TYR A 84 0.92 -5.06 0.70
C TYR A 84 0.09 -5.14 2.00
N ARG A 85 -0.73 -4.11 2.28
CA ARG A 85 -1.66 -4.09 3.42
C ARG A 85 -2.61 -5.29 3.40
N ARG A 86 -3.22 -5.61 2.26
CA ARG A 86 -4.12 -6.78 2.15
C ARG A 86 -3.37 -8.08 2.44
N THR A 87 -2.14 -8.22 1.97
CA THR A 87 -1.29 -9.39 2.29
C THR A 87 -0.99 -9.48 3.78
N LEU A 88 -0.65 -8.35 4.43
CA LEU A 88 -0.48 -8.30 5.89
C LEU A 88 -1.76 -8.72 6.63
N GLU A 89 -2.92 -8.21 6.23
CA GLU A 89 -4.20 -8.56 6.85
C GLU A 89 -4.53 -10.05 6.71
N ILE A 90 -4.16 -10.68 5.59
CA ILE A 90 -4.31 -12.12 5.39
C ILE A 90 -3.44 -12.90 6.39
N TYR A 91 -2.17 -12.56 6.53
CA TYR A 91 -1.27 -13.24 7.46
C TYR A 91 -1.53 -12.91 8.94
N LEU A 92 -2.22 -11.82 9.23
CA LEU A 92 -2.64 -11.47 10.59
C LEU A 92 -4.00 -12.07 10.98
N LYS A 93 -4.70 -12.72 10.04
CA LYS A 93 -6.10 -13.15 10.20
C LYS A 93 -6.29 -14.14 11.36
N ASP A 94 -5.35 -15.04 11.59
CA ASP A 94 -5.41 -16.06 12.65
C ASP A 94 -4.78 -15.60 13.98
N GLY A 95 -4.20 -14.39 14.01
CA GLY A 95 -3.56 -13.82 15.18
C GLY A 95 -2.12 -14.28 15.44
N LEU A 96 -1.50 -15.04 14.54
CA LEU A 96 -0.10 -15.46 14.65
C LEU A 96 0.65 -15.18 13.35
N LEU A 97 1.56 -14.20 13.37
CA LEU A 97 2.48 -13.99 12.26
C LEU A 97 3.69 -14.92 12.41
N THR A 98 3.70 -16.01 11.65
CA THR A 98 4.76 -17.03 11.67
C THR A 98 6.05 -16.54 11.02
N ARG A 99 7.17 -17.24 11.26
CA ARG A 99 8.45 -16.95 10.57
C ARG A 99 8.36 -17.11 9.06
N THR A 100 7.61 -18.11 8.59
CA THR A 100 7.44 -18.33 7.15
C THR A 100 6.69 -17.16 6.52
N GLU A 101 5.62 -16.68 7.16
CA GLU A 101 4.87 -15.51 6.66
C GLU A 101 5.69 -14.23 6.74
N GLN A 102 6.53 -14.05 7.75
CA GLN A 102 7.49 -12.93 7.79
C GLN A 102 8.47 -12.96 6.61
N MET A 103 8.95 -14.15 6.23
CA MET A 103 9.83 -14.31 5.05
C MET A 103 9.07 -14.02 3.75
N LEU A 104 7.81 -14.47 3.63
CA LEU A 104 6.96 -14.17 2.47
C LEU A 104 6.64 -12.67 2.39
N LEU A 105 6.36 -12.02 3.52
CA LEU A 105 6.17 -10.57 3.61
C LEU A 105 7.43 -9.80 3.22
N TRP A 106 8.63 -10.31 3.55
CA TRP A 106 9.89 -9.71 3.15
C TRP A 106 10.09 -9.77 1.63
N ASP A 107 9.78 -10.90 1.00
CA ASP A 107 9.85 -11.02 -0.47
C ASP A 107 8.82 -10.12 -1.16
N GLU A 108 7.58 -10.11 -0.65
CA GLU A 108 6.50 -9.28 -1.19
C GLU A 108 6.80 -7.78 -1.06
N ARG A 109 7.36 -7.33 0.08
CA ARG A 109 7.76 -5.93 0.24
C ARG A 109 8.78 -5.54 -0.83
N ARG A 110 9.74 -6.42 -1.14
CA ARG A 110 10.78 -6.13 -2.15
C ARG A 110 10.21 -6.05 -3.55
N LYS A 111 9.26 -6.92 -3.90
CA LYS A 111 8.55 -6.88 -5.19
C LYS A 111 7.77 -5.58 -5.39
N LEU A 112 7.13 -5.11 -4.32
CA LEU A 112 6.29 -3.90 -4.33
C LEU A 112 7.07 -2.61 -4.05
N GLY A 113 8.37 -2.69 -3.78
CA GLY A 113 9.20 -1.52 -3.46
C GLY A 113 8.91 -0.90 -2.09
N ILE A 114 8.29 -1.65 -1.18
CA ILE A 114 7.95 -1.21 0.18
C ILE A 114 9.20 -1.25 1.08
N THR A 115 9.49 -0.14 1.73
CA THR A 115 10.62 -0.01 2.67
C THR A 115 10.36 -0.76 3.98
N GLU A 116 11.41 -0.98 4.77
CA GLU A 116 11.29 -1.61 6.08
C GLU A 116 10.51 -0.72 7.08
N ASP A 117 10.69 0.60 6.98
CA ASP A 117 9.96 1.57 7.80
C ASP A 117 8.46 1.56 7.46
N GLU A 118 8.11 1.59 6.16
CA GLU A 118 6.71 1.46 5.72
C GLU A 118 6.08 0.15 6.17
N HIS A 119 6.82 -0.96 6.10
CA HIS A 119 6.38 -2.24 6.63
C HIS A 119 6.08 -2.16 8.13
N THR A 120 7.05 -1.67 8.90
CA THR A 120 6.95 -1.60 10.37
C THR A 120 5.76 -0.73 10.79
N HIS A 121 5.63 0.46 10.20
CA HIS A 121 4.52 1.36 10.47
C HIS A 121 3.16 0.75 10.11
N LEU A 122 3.06 0.09 8.96
CA LEU A 122 1.80 -0.52 8.54
C LEU A 122 1.43 -1.73 9.42
N LEU A 123 2.41 -2.56 9.77
CA LEU A 123 2.23 -3.68 10.69
C LEU A 123 1.75 -3.20 12.05
N ASP A 124 2.40 -2.18 12.64
CA ASP A 124 2.03 -1.63 13.93
C ASP A 124 0.62 -1.04 13.93
N LYS A 125 0.24 -0.33 12.86
CA LYS A 125 -1.13 0.20 12.67
C LYS A 125 -2.16 -0.93 12.65
N LEU A 126 -1.94 -1.98 11.86
CA LEU A 126 -2.86 -3.11 11.75
C LEU A 126 -2.95 -3.91 13.06
N VAL A 127 -1.82 -4.16 13.72
CA VAL A 127 -1.76 -4.81 15.03
C VAL A 127 -2.53 -4.02 16.06
N SER A 128 -2.35 -2.69 16.11
CA SER A 128 -3.05 -1.80 17.02
C SER A 128 -4.56 -1.80 16.76
N LEU A 129 -4.97 -1.76 15.50
CA LEU A 129 -6.37 -1.83 15.09
C LEU A 129 -7.02 -3.16 15.52
N TYR A 130 -6.37 -4.30 15.27
CA TYR A 130 -6.89 -5.61 15.68
C TYR A 130 -6.92 -5.80 17.19
N ARG A 131 -5.91 -5.29 17.92
CA ARG A 131 -5.93 -5.29 19.39
C ARG A 131 -7.07 -4.44 19.95
N GLY A 132 -7.35 -3.28 19.34
CA GLY A 132 -8.52 -2.46 19.67
C GLY A 132 -9.85 -3.16 19.46
N GLN A 133 -9.91 -4.15 18.57
CA GLN A 133 -11.07 -5.04 18.35
C GLN A 133 -11.10 -6.27 19.28
N GLY A 134 -10.20 -6.35 20.26
CA GLY A 134 -10.10 -7.47 21.20
C GLY A 134 -9.37 -8.70 20.65
N ARG A 135 -8.71 -8.61 19.49
CA ARG A 135 -7.93 -9.72 18.94
C ARG A 135 -6.55 -9.80 19.58
N THR A 136 -6.10 -11.01 19.86
CA THR A 136 -4.71 -11.25 20.26
C THR A 136 -3.85 -11.45 19.01
N ILE A 137 -2.87 -10.56 18.80
CA ILE A 137 -1.90 -10.67 17.71
C ILE A 137 -0.51 -10.95 18.28
N ARG A 138 0.08 -12.08 17.88
CA ARG A 138 1.42 -12.52 18.25
C ARG A 138 2.30 -12.54 17.00
N ILE A 139 3.49 -11.94 17.10
CA ILE A 139 4.50 -12.01 16.04
C ILE A 139 5.59 -12.96 16.53
N GLN A 140 5.84 -14.03 15.77
CA GLN A 140 6.88 -14.98 16.13
C GLN A 140 8.25 -14.31 16.00
N LYS A 141 9.07 -14.30 17.05
CA LYS A 141 10.42 -13.72 16.96
C LYS A 141 11.21 -14.41 15.85
N SER A 142 11.74 -13.62 14.91
CA SER A 142 12.81 -14.04 14.02
C SER A 142 14.00 -14.43 14.90
N GLY A 143 14.34 -15.72 14.92
CA GLY A 143 15.48 -16.20 15.69
C GLY A 143 16.76 -15.85 14.93
N GLY A 144 17.66 -15.10 15.58
CA GLY A 144 19.01 -14.86 15.08
C GLY A 144 19.65 -13.60 15.67
N SER A 145 20.11 -13.69 16.92
CA SER A 145 21.33 -12.97 17.29
C SER A 145 22.49 -13.60 16.53
N LEU A 146 23.18 -12.80 15.72
CA LEU A 146 24.61 -12.91 15.43
C LEU A 146 25.17 -11.50 15.37
#